data_AF-A0A1N7NSL1-F1
#
_entry.id   AF-A0A1N7NSL1-F1
#
_cell.length_a   1.000
_cell.length_b   1.000
_cell.length_c   1.000
_cell.angle_alpha   90.00
_cell.angle_beta   90.00
_cell.angle_gamma   90.00
#
_symmetry.space_group_name_H-M   'P 1'
#
loop_
_entity.id
_entity.type
_entity.pdbx_description
1 polymer ?
#
loop_
_entity_poly.entity_id
_entity_poly.type
_entity_poly.pdbx_seq_one_letter_code
_entity_poly.pdbx_strand_id
1 'polypeptide(L)'
;MGKKKYKKQLLRSLKSLGASEHYILESMTNLMLLGEFKKNKIEFKDGDTFSFKDNIFDYSEDKNVRKLAVLRRKMMKTMNKIVVKNKFKDKEIKFLS
;
A
#
# COMPACT_ATOMS: atom_id res chain seq x y z
N MET A 1 11.85 -31.54 4.43
CA MET A 1 12.39 -30.15 4.43
C MET A 1 11.65 -29.14 3.53
N GLY A 2 10.93 -29.56 2.48
CA GLY A 2 10.28 -28.63 1.52
C GLY A 2 9.23 -27.67 2.11
N LYS A 3 8.32 -28.15 2.98
CA LYS A 3 7.22 -27.33 3.54
C LYS A 3 7.71 -26.13 4.38
N LYS A 4 8.77 -26.30 5.17
CA LYS A 4 9.36 -25.23 6.00
C LYS A 4 10.06 -24.17 5.13
N LYS A 5 10.80 -24.60 4.10
CA LYS A 5 11.46 -23.70 3.14
C LYS A 5 10.42 -22.90 2.34
N TYR A 6 9.35 -23.54 1.88
CA TYR A 6 8.25 -22.89 1.17
C TYR A 6 7.56 -21.83 2.04
N LYS A 7 7.19 -22.16 3.28
CA LYS A 7 6.61 -21.21 4.24
C LYS A 7 7.51 -19.98 4.44
N LYS A 8 8.81 -20.19 4.66
CA LYS A 8 9.77 -19.10 4.84
C LYS A 8 9.82 -18.19 3.61
N GLN A 9 9.74 -18.76 2.41
CA GLN A 9 9.73 -17.98 1.17
C GLN A 9 8.44 -17.16 1.03
N LEU A 10 7.28 -17.74 1.35
CA LEU A 10 6.00 -17.00 1.34
C LEU A 10 6.03 -15.80 2.30
N LEU A 11 6.56 -15.98 3.52
CA LEU A 11 6.68 -14.88 4.48
C LEU A 11 7.62 -13.76 3.97
N ARG A 12 8.72 -14.13 3.31
CA ARG A 12 9.62 -13.15 2.67
C ARG A 12 8.92 -12.39 1.55
N SER A 13 8.19 -13.10 0.68
CA SER A 13 7.42 -12.47 -0.39
C SER A 13 6.35 -11.53 0.16
N LEU A 14 5.63 -11.92 1.21
CA LEU A 14 4.66 -11.05 1.89
C LEU A 14 5.33 -9.80 2.46
N LYS A 15 6.50 -9.92 3.08
CA LYS A 15 7.25 -8.77 3.61
C LYS A 15 7.61 -7.79 2.49
N SER A 16 8.11 -8.28 1.36
CA SER A 16 8.41 -7.44 0.19
C SER A 16 7.16 -6.79 -0.38
N LEU A 17 6.05 -7.53 -0.49
CA LEU A 17 4.79 -7.00 -1.01
C LEU A 17 4.21 -5.91 -0.09
N GLY A 18 4.30 -6.06 1.24
CA GLY A 18 3.88 -5.03 2.19
C GLY A 18 4.69 -3.75 2.04
N ALA A 19 6.01 -3.85 1.93
CA ALA A 19 6.86 -2.68 1.69
C ALA A 19 6.56 -1.99 0.36
N SER A 20 6.33 -2.77 -0.72
CA SER A 20 5.96 -2.21 -2.02
C SER A 20 4.56 -1.57 -2.01
N GLU A 21 3.61 -2.16 -1.29
CA GLU A 21 2.26 -1.62 -1.13
C GLU A 21 2.29 -0.27 -0.40
N HIS A 22 3.10 -0.15 0.66
CA HIS A 22 3.31 1.10 1.38
C HIS A 22 3.94 2.18 0.49
N TYR A 23 5.00 1.82 -0.25
CA TYR A 23 5.64 2.74 -1.20
C TYR A 23 4.66 3.25 -2.28
N ILE A 24 3.75 2.40 -2.76
CA ILE A 24 2.71 2.81 -3.70
C ILE A 24 1.75 3.82 -3.05
N LEU A 25 1.35 3.61 -1.79
CA LEU A 25 0.50 4.55 -1.05
C LEU A 25 1.17 5.92 -0.90
N GLU A 26 2.45 5.95 -0.49
CA GLU A 26 3.23 7.19 -0.39
C GLU A 26 3.34 7.89 -1.75
N SER A 27 3.64 7.14 -2.80
CA SER A 27 3.76 7.67 -4.16
C SER A 27 2.44 8.28 -4.65
N MET A 28 1.31 7.60 -4.45
CA MET A 28 -0.01 8.14 -4.80
C MET A 28 -0.34 9.40 -4.02
N THR A 29 -0.01 9.41 -2.73
CA THR A 29 -0.20 10.58 -1.85
C THR A 29 0.59 11.77 -2.37
N ASN A 30 1.88 11.58 -2.63
CA ASN A 30 2.76 12.64 -3.14
C ASN A 30 2.30 13.15 -4.50
N LEU A 31 1.87 12.27 -5.41
CA LEU A 31 1.34 12.67 -6.72
C LEU A 31 0.05 13.48 -6.60
N MET A 32 -0.87 13.08 -5.71
CA MET A 32 -2.08 13.86 -5.46
C MET A 32 -1.76 15.23 -4.88
N LEU A 33 -0.90 15.29 -3.86
CA LEU A 33 -0.48 16.55 -3.26
C LEU A 33 0.17 17.46 -4.31
N LEU A 34 1.10 16.94 -5.13
CA LEU A 34 1.71 17.71 -6.22
C LEU A 34 0.68 18.30 -7.21
N GLY A 35 -0.41 17.58 -7.47
CA GLY A 35 -1.53 18.08 -8.26
C GLY A 35 -2.27 19.23 -7.56
N GLU A 36 -2.59 19.06 -6.28
CA GLU A 36 -3.26 20.06 -5.44
C GLU A 36 -2.43 21.34 -5.25
N PHE A 37 -1.12 21.19 -4.97
CA PHE A 37 -0.14 22.26 -4.89
C PHE A 37 -0.19 23.16 -6.13
N LYS A 38 -0.19 22.53 -7.32
CA LYS A 38 -0.19 23.24 -8.60
C LYS A 38 -1.50 23.98 -8.89
N LYS A 39 -2.63 23.42 -8.46
CA LYS A 39 -3.96 24.00 -8.73
C LYS A 39 -4.35 25.10 -7.76
N ASN A 40 -4.04 24.91 -6.48
CA ASN A 40 -4.64 25.69 -5.41
C ASN A 40 -3.65 26.63 -4.70
N LYS A 41 -2.37 26.70 -5.15
CA LYS A 41 -1.30 27.49 -4.49
C LYS A 41 -1.23 27.24 -2.98
N ILE A 42 -1.53 26.02 -2.54
CA ILE A 42 -1.55 25.66 -1.13
C ILE A 42 -0.10 25.49 -0.69
N GLU A 43 0.37 26.30 0.25
CA GLU A 43 1.66 26.07 0.92
C GLU A 43 1.40 25.27 2.20
N PHE A 44 1.95 24.04 2.27
CA PHE A 44 1.88 23.24 3.49
C PHE A 44 3.02 23.70 4.40
N LYS A 45 2.72 23.91 5.68
CA LYS A 45 3.72 24.28 6.68
C LYS A 45 4.25 23.03 7.38
N ASP A 46 5.49 23.10 7.85
CA ASP A 46 6.07 22.03 8.65
C ASP A 46 5.18 21.77 9.89
N GLY A 47 4.74 20.52 10.04
CA GLY A 47 3.83 20.09 11.10
C GLY A 47 2.38 19.91 10.68
N ASP A 48 2.00 20.31 9.46
CA ASP A 48 0.65 20.08 8.95
C ASP A 48 0.37 18.57 8.79
N THR A 49 -0.72 18.10 9.39
CA THR A 49 -1.18 16.72 9.26
C THR A 49 -2.40 16.66 8.35
N PHE A 50 -2.31 15.86 7.30
CA PHE A 50 -3.43 15.60 6.40
C PHE A 50 -3.91 14.17 6.56
N SER A 51 -5.23 14.02 6.71
CA SER A 51 -5.89 12.72 6.70
C SER A 51 -6.84 12.67 5.52
N PHE A 52 -6.69 11.64 4.69
CA PHE A 52 -7.60 11.34 3.59
C PHE A 52 -8.09 9.91 3.72
N LYS A 53 -9.35 9.70 3.33
CA LYS A 53 -9.90 8.36 3.20
C LYS A 53 -9.25 7.67 2.00
N ASP A 54 -8.94 6.38 2.13
CA ASP A 54 -8.26 5.61 1.07
C ASP A 54 -9.01 5.59 -0.27
N ASN A 55 -10.34 5.79 -0.24
CA ASN A 55 -11.14 5.90 -1.46
C ASN A 55 -10.89 7.20 -2.24
N ILE A 56 -10.17 8.19 -1.70
CA ILE A 56 -9.84 9.44 -2.40
C ILE A 56 -9.06 9.16 -3.69
N PHE A 57 -8.19 8.15 -3.68
CA PHE A 57 -7.33 7.82 -4.82
C PHE A 57 -8.12 7.30 -6.02
N ASP A 58 -9.34 6.81 -5.81
CA ASP A 58 -10.22 6.31 -6.87
C ASP A 58 -10.85 7.42 -7.71
N TYR A 59 -10.99 8.60 -7.10
CA TYR A 59 -11.60 9.76 -7.72
C TYR A 59 -10.56 10.83 -8.09
N SER A 60 -9.27 10.55 -7.86
CA SER A 60 -8.18 11.43 -8.31
C SER A 60 -8.30 11.71 -9.79
N GLU A 61 -8.15 12.97 -10.20
CA GLU A 61 -8.16 13.35 -11.61
C GLU A 61 -6.99 12.72 -12.38
N ASP A 62 -5.87 12.45 -11.71
CA ASP A 62 -4.71 11.79 -12.31
C ASP A 62 -5.01 10.30 -12.58
N LYS A 63 -5.01 9.94 -13.87
CA LYS A 63 -5.25 8.56 -14.34
C LYS A 63 -4.21 7.58 -13.79
N ASN A 64 -2.97 8.03 -13.55
CA ASN A 64 -1.90 7.19 -13.02
C ASN A 64 -2.13 6.88 -11.53
N VAL A 65 -2.56 7.86 -10.74
CA VAL A 65 -2.96 7.64 -9.34
C VAL A 65 -4.08 6.61 -9.27
N ARG A 66 -5.12 6.72 -10.12
CA ARG A 66 -6.20 5.71 -10.16
C ARG A 66 -5.70 4.31 -10.50
N LYS A 67 -4.77 4.18 -11.46
CA LYS A 67 -4.16 2.89 -11.81
C LYS A 67 -3.38 2.29 -10.64
N LEU A 68 -2.60 3.10 -9.94
CA LEU A 68 -1.86 2.68 -8.75
C LEU A 68 -2.81 2.26 -7.62
N ALA A 69 -3.93 2.95 -7.41
CA ALA A 69 -4.94 2.61 -6.41
C ALA A 69 -5.56 1.23 -6.67
N VAL A 70 -5.89 0.95 -7.94
CA VAL A 70 -6.37 -0.37 -8.37
C VAL A 70 -5.33 -1.46 -8.13
N LEU A 71 -4.05 -1.22 -8.45
CA LEU A 71 -2.96 -2.16 -8.22
C LEU A 71 -2.79 -2.45 -6.72
N ARG A 72 -2.72 -1.40 -5.90
CA ARG A 72 -2.58 -1.48 -4.44
C ARG A 72 -3.67 -2.37 -3.82
N ARG A 73 -4.94 -2.16 -4.20
CA ARG A 73 -6.06 -3.02 -3.75
C ARG A 73 -5.89 -4.48 -4.17
N LYS A 74 -5.44 -4.74 -5.40
CA LYS A 74 -5.18 -6.11 -5.86
C LYS A 74 -4.04 -6.75 -5.06
N MET A 75 -2.99 -5.99 -4.72
CA MET A 75 -1.91 -6.46 -3.85
C MET A 75 -2.44 -6.83 -2.47
N MET A 76 -3.16 -5.94 -1.80
CA MET A 76 -3.74 -6.20 -0.47
C MET A 76 -4.64 -7.44 -0.46
N LYS A 77 -5.56 -7.54 -1.43
CA LYS A 77 -6.44 -8.73 -1.57
C LYS A 77 -5.62 -10.01 -1.76
N THR A 78 -4.55 -9.96 -2.56
CA THR A 78 -3.70 -11.12 -2.82
C THR A 78 -2.87 -11.51 -1.59
N MET A 79 -2.28 -10.53 -0.89
CA MET A 79 -1.56 -10.77 0.36
C MET A 79 -2.48 -11.42 1.40
N ASN A 80 -3.69 -10.90 1.58
CA ASN A 80 -4.67 -11.48 2.51
C ASN A 80 -5.03 -12.93 2.12
N LYS A 81 -5.25 -13.21 0.83
CA LYS A 81 -5.50 -14.59 0.36
C LYS A 81 -4.34 -15.53 0.70
N ILE A 82 -3.09 -15.08 0.54
CA ILE A 82 -1.90 -15.88 0.89
C ILE A 82 -1.86 -16.15 2.39
N VAL A 83 -2.09 -15.14 3.23
CA VAL A 83 -2.12 -15.27 4.69
C VAL A 83 -3.18 -16.27 5.13
N VAL A 84 -4.43 -16.08 4.68
CA VAL A 84 -5.58 -16.92 5.07
C VAL A 84 -5.39 -18.36 4.60
N LYS A 85 -5.02 -18.59 3.33
CA LYS A 85 -4.85 -19.94 2.77
C LYS A 85 -3.76 -20.74 3.49
N ASN A 86 -2.72 -20.06 3.98
CA ASN A 86 -1.60 -20.71 4.67
C ASN A 86 -1.73 -20.71 6.20
N LYS A 87 -2.82 -20.15 6.76
CA LYS A 87 -3.09 -20.08 8.20
C LYS A 87 -1.90 -19.52 8.99
N PHE A 88 -1.29 -18.45 8.50
CA PHE A 88 -0.19 -17.80 9.22
C PHE A 88 -0.69 -17.17 10.51
N LYS A 89 0.07 -17.34 11.59
CA LYS A 89 -0.25 -16.72 12.88
C LYS A 89 0.11 -15.24 12.85
N ASP A 90 -0.57 -14.40 13.63
CA ASP A 90 -0.31 -12.95 13.71
C ASP A 90 1.17 -12.64 14.00
N LYS A 91 1.78 -13.41 14.90
CA LYS A 91 3.22 -13.28 15.23
C LYS A 91 4.15 -13.48 14.02
N GLU A 92 3.72 -14.23 13.01
CA GLU A 92 4.49 -14.52 11.79
C GLU A 92 4.31 -13.44 10.73
N ILE A 93 3.31 -12.57 10.86
CA ILE A 93 2.95 -11.52 9.90
C ILE A 93 2.97 -10.11 10.51
N LYS A 94 3.55 -9.93 11.71
CA LYS A 94 3.69 -8.62 12.38
C LYS A 94 4.28 -7.50 11.51
N PHE A 95 5.06 -7.86 10.49
CA PHE A 95 5.63 -6.90 9.54
C PHE A 95 4.62 -6.36 8.51
N LEU A 96 3.37 -6.85 8.51
CA LEU A 96 2.26 -6.34 7.70
C LEU A 96 1.30 -5.45 8.50
N SER A 97 1.56 -5.26 9.80
CA SER A 97 0.74 -4.47 10.72
C SER A 97 1.30 -3.07 10.90
#